data_AF-A0A7X9B263-F1
#
_entry.id   AF-A0A7X9B263-F1
#
_cell.length_a   1.000
_cell.length_b   1.000
_cell.length_c   1.000
_cell.angle_alpha   90.00
_cell.angle_beta   90.00
_cell.angle_gamma   90.00
#
_symmetry.space_group_name_H-M   'P 1'
#
loop_
_entity.id
_entity.type
_entity.pdbx_description
1 polymer ?
#
loop_
_entity_poly.entity_id
_entity_poly.type
_entity_poly.pdbx_seq_one_letter_code
_entity_poly.pdbx_strand_id
1 'polypeptide(L)'
;MSPQYGPRQRIVSVFTAASLIPDPLYTGEALCDRCKLCEKACWGENYRPDRLLEPKTISFTIEGKKIEYAHINRWRCFWGEQCHLDMNRLAERQEVDEQAIYDALDEGIDRVVQANAGYMCSSLKYCMAKPIRVWDKTKAANPLRRKSAPTGDWLALRQRILKLATDAGASRLAIRPISDFTSLKPNFYDGFRTEDFFRSFKWVVAVARERPSFLTNPKNSLTAKNIGPINSIITGSLMIGACDIGRFLDDSGHEAMVTWSKCGFGPLAAKLQNWPGHDNGGLLTECLVTDAPLEVFETTIARPCDALKTPEEIIARAEDANGCFPFITKPIGSVRLDDLPAADTEPLKQIMPAAKSLLVVTAELSKRTLELACKQEAECGVSYAMSNYTASREAFWAAHDIASGLQKQGYEAVPLFEVEAWSRPRPSLQTGFQADLRAQAPFAAAAGLGFIGKHGFLIHPHYGPRLRFAFVLTTAAIATKPAVTGACPEGCRLCADACPVNALDANGAAKPAEPFPRQDARCEWARVLGMTEGEGTSMVGWRLPDLPVPDTLDAESRKAALAQKDPIQVRCYQNPTFADTQVERCLQACPFAR
;
A
#
# COMPACT_ATOMS: atom_id res chain seq x y z
N MET A 1 5.81 -23.64 9.13
CA MET A 1 4.35 -23.78 9.42
C MET A 1 4.13 -23.49 10.89
N SER A 2 3.00 -22.90 11.28
CA SER A 2 2.62 -22.73 12.69
C SER A 2 1.58 -23.78 13.11
N PRO A 3 1.49 -24.11 14.41
CA PRO A 3 0.53 -25.09 14.91
C PRO A 3 -0.93 -24.65 14.74
N GLN A 4 -1.21 -23.33 14.71
CA GLN A 4 -2.58 -22.79 14.65
C GLN A 4 -3.06 -22.50 13.23
N TYR A 5 -2.17 -22.09 12.32
CA TYR A 5 -2.54 -21.64 10.96
C TYR A 5 -1.85 -22.44 9.85
N GLY A 6 -0.98 -23.39 10.19
CA GLY A 6 -0.23 -24.17 9.21
C GLY A 6 0.66 -23.27 8.34
N PRO A 7 0.61 -23.37 7.01
CA PRO A 7 1.35 -22.48 6.11
C PRO A 7 0.58 -21.20 5.77
N ARG A 8 -0.71 -21.10 6.13
CA ARG A 8 -1.64 -20.02 5.71
C ARG A 8 -1.47 -18.76 6.55
N GLN A 9 -0.25 -18.26 6.61
CA GLN A 9 0.12 -17.03 7.32
C GLN A 9 1.22 -16.32 6.53
N ARG A 10 1.24 -14.99 6.64
CA ARG A 10 2.36 -14.17 6.20
C ARG A 10 3.18 -13.80 7.43
N ILE A 11 4.49 -13.75 7.27
CA ILE A 11 5.44 -13.46 8.35
C ILE A 11 6.16 -12.17 7.99
N VAL A 12 6.34 -11.32 9.00
CA VAL A 12 7.21 -10.13 8.93
C VAL A 12 8.31 -10.33 9.96
N SER A 13 9.52 -9.85 9.66
CA SER A 13 10.68 -9.95 10.56
C SER A 13 11.08 -8.56 11.03
N VAL A 14 11.48 -8.46 12.30
CA VAL A 14 12.09 -7.27 12.88
C VAL A 14 13.53 -7.60 13.23
N PHE A 15 14.48 -6.87 12.68
CA PHE A 15 15.88 -6.95 13.07
C PHE A 15 16.14 -5.92 14.17
N THR A 16 16.68 -6.35 15.30
CA THR A 16 16.92 -5.49 16.46
C THR A 16 18.24 -5.85 17.14
N ALA A 17 18.92 -4.83 17.68
CA ALA A 17 20.08 -5.01 18.57
C ALA A 17 19.66 -5.21 20.04
N ALA A 18 18.36 -5.06 20.35
CA ALA A 18 17.85 -5.32 21.68
C ALA A 18 18.07 -6.80 22.04
N SER A 19 18.57 -7.05 23.24
CA SER A 19 18.68 -8.42 23.76
C SER A 19 17.28 -8.98 23.96
N LEU A 20 16.98 -10.09 23.27
CA LEU A 20 15.71 -10.80 23.39
C LEU A 20 15.97 -12.23 23.89
N ILE A 21 15.08 -12.72 24.74
CA ILE A 21 15.04 -14.14 25.09
C ILE A 21 14.29 -14.83 23.93
N PRO A 22 14.93 -15.79 23.22
CA PRO A 22 14.26 -16.48 22.13
C PRO A 22 13.12 -17.34 22.66
N ASP A 23 11.98 -17.33 21.98
CA ASP A 23 10.91 -18.30 22.22
C ASP A 23 11.43 -19.72 21.90
N PRO A 24 11.03 -20.73 22.70
CA PRO A 24 11.47 -22.10 22.44
C PRO A 24 10.96 -22.59 21.08
N LEU A 25 11.80 -23.38 20.39
CA LEU A 25 11.36 -24.06 19.17
C LEU A 25 10.15 -24.95 19.46
N TYR A 26 9.21 -25.00 18.52
CA TYR A 26 8.02 -25.84 18.64
C TYR A 26 8.40 -27.32 18.85
N THR A 27 7.94 -27.94 19.94
CA THR A 27 8.23 -29.34 20.31
C THR A 27 7.04 -30.29 20.21
N GLY A 28 5.87 -29.80 19.78
CA GLY A 28 4.67 -30.62 19.62
C GLY A 28 4.73 -31.57 18.41
N GLU A 29 3.58 -32.19 18.10
CA GLU A 29 3.44 -33.13 16.98
C GLU A 29 3.91 -32.55 15.64
N ALA A 30 4.45 -33.40 14.76
CA ALA A 30 4.88 -32.99 13.43
C ALA A 30 3.75 -32.27 12.64
N LEU A 31 3.97 -31.00 12.31
CA LEU A 31 2.99 -30.17 11.61
C LEU A 31 2.80 -30.60 10.14
N CYS A 32 3.88 -31.05 9.49
CA CYS A 32 3.83 -31.64 8.16
C CYS A 32 4.00 -33.15 8.28
N ASP A 33 3.11 -33.92 7.66
CA ASP A 33 3.13 -35.38 7.65
C ASP A 33 3.51 -35.95 6.28
N ARG A 34 4.13 -35.11 5.43
CA ARG A 34 4.55 -35.45 4.06
C ARG A 34 3.43 -36.08 3.22
N CYS A 35 2.19 -35.64 3.42
CA CYS A 35 1.01 -36.12 2.70
C CYS A 35 0.98 -35.85 1.18
N LYS A 36 1.94 -35.09 0.63
CA LYS A 36 2.08 -34.75 -0.79
C LYS A 36 0.87 -34.01 -1.40
N LEU A 37 0.01 -33.40 -0.59
CA LEU A 37 -1.09 -32.58 -1.11
C LEU A 37 -0.59 -31.35 -1.87
N CYS A 38 0.53 -30.76 -1.45
CA CYS A 38 1.17 -29.65 -2.16
C CYS A 38 1.66 -30.05 -3.56
N GLU A 39 2.08 -31.30 -3.74
CA GLU A 39 2.50 -31.86 -5.03
C GLU A 39 1.31 -32.05 -5.95
N LYS A 40 0.26 -32.74 -5.47
CA LYS A 40 -0.96 -33.00 -6.24
C LYS A 40 -1.70 -31.73 -6.67
N ALA A 41 -1.57 -30.64 -5.91
CA ALA A 41 -2.26 -29.38 -6.18
C ALA A 41 -1.43 -28.37 -7.00
N CYS A 42 -0.17 -28.67 -7.31
CA CYS A 42 0.71 -27.73 -7.99
C CYS A 42 0.53 -27.78 -9.50
N TRP A 43 -0.08 -26.74 -10.08
CA TRP A 43 -0.25 -26.64 -11.54
C TRP A 43 1.06 -26.67 -12.33
N GLY A 44 2.14 -26.12 -11.78
CA GLY A 44 3.47 -26.18 -12.40
C GLY A 44 4.27 -27.43 -12.05
N GLU A 45 3.65 -28.39 -11.34
CA GLU A 45 4.22 -29.67 -10.92
C GLU A 45 5.56 -29.59 -10.15
N ASN A 46 5.78 -28.47 -9.46
CA ASN A 46 7.07 -28.13 -8.85
C ASN A 46 7.59 -29.08 -7.77
N TYR A 47 6.72 -29.88 -7.18
CA TYR A 47 7.07 -30.76 -6.06
C TYR A 47 7.26 -32.22 -6.48
N ARG A 48 7.10 -32.53 -7.77
CA ARG A 48 7.37 -33.87 -8.30
C ARG A 48 8.83 -34.25 -8.05
N PRO A 49 9.14 -35.47 -7.58
CA PRO A 49 10.51 -35.86 -7.24
C PRO A 49 11.54 -35.67 -8.37
N ASP A 50 11.14 -35.93 -9.62
CA ASP A 50 11.94 -35.72 -10.83
C ASP A 50 12.14 -34.25 -11.21
N ARG A 51 11.37 -33.33 -10.63
CA ARG A 51 11.40 -31.88 -10.89
C ARG A 51 12.13 -31.07 -9.81
N LEU A 52 12.38 -31.68 -8.65
CA LEU A 52 13.13 -31.06 -7.57
C LEU A 52 14.60 -30.90 -7.97
N LEU A 53 15.18 -29.76 -7.61
CA LEU A 53 16.60 -29.46 -7.84
C LEU A 53 17.48 -30.34 -6.94
N GLU A 54 18.72 -30.63 -7.34
CA GLU A 54 19.68 -31.26 -6.43
C GLU A 54 20.31 -30.22 -5.49
N PRO A 55 20.46 -30.52 -4.18
CA PRO A 55 19.89 -31.67 -3.48
C PRO A 55 18.37 -31.55 -3.38
N LYS A 56 17.63 -32.67 -3.51
CA LYS A 56 16.14 -32.68 -3.54
C LYS A 56 15.45 -31.96 -2.38
N THR A 57 16.14 -31.83 -1.25
CA THR A 57 15.67 -31.07 -0.09
C THR A 57 16.69 -30.02 0.33
N ILE A 58 16.18 -28.87 0.79
CA ILE A 58 16.98 -27.89 1.53
C ILE A 58 16.81 -28.23 3.01
N SER A 59 17.93 -28.38 3.73
CA SER A 59 17.91 -28.65 5.16
C SER A 59 18.92 -27.80 5.92
N PHE A 60 18.58 -27.43 7.15
CA PHE A 60 19.41 -26.67 8.07
C PHE A 60 19.05 -27.05 9.51
N THR A 61 19.90 -26.73 10.47
CA THR A 61 19.70 -27.09 11.88
C THR A 61 19.67 -25.84 12.75
N ILE A 62 18.67 -25.74 13.62
CA ILE A 62 18.56 -24.69 14.65
C ILE A 62 18.41 -25.40 15.99
N GLU A 63 19.28 -25.08 16.96
CA GLU A 63 19.29 -25.70 18.31
C GLU A 63 19.21 -27.24 18.28
N GLY A 64 19.99 -27.88 17.40
CA GLY A 64 19.99 -29.34 17.23
C GLY A 64 18.77 -29.91 16.50
N LYS A 65 17.76 -29.10 16.18
CA LYS A 65 16.58 -29.52 15.41
C LYS A 65 16.80 -29.33 13.92
N LYS A 66 16.81 -30.44 13.16
CA LYS A 66 16.84 -30.41 11.70
C LYS A 66 15.50 -29.91 11.14
N ILE A 67 15.55 -28.88 10.31
CA ILE A 67 14.43 -28.34 9.54
C ILE A 67 14.70 -28.64 8.07
N GLU A 68 13.68 -29.09 7.34
CA GLU A 68 13.82 -29.50 5.94
C GLU A 68 12.56 -29.17 5.13
N TYR A 69 12.76 -28.77 3.87
CA TYR A 69 11.68 -28.58 2.89
C TYR A 69 12.16 -28.91 1.46
N ALA A 70 11.22 -29.05 0.53
CA ALA A 70 11.51 -29.42 -0.85
C ALA A 70 12.30 -28.34 -1.61
N HIS A 71 13.33 -28.74 -2.37
CA HIS A 71 14.13 -27.84 -3.19
C HIS A 71 13.49 -27.66 -4.57
N ILE A 72 12.53 -26.72 -4.65
CA ILE A 72 11.75 -26.49 -5.88
C ILE A 72 12.48 -25.56 -6.86
N ASN A 73 12.19 -25.71 -8.16
CA ASN A 73 12.57 -24.73 -9.17
C ASN A 73 11.60 -23.53 -9.13
N ARG A 74 12.08 -22.37 -8.70
CA ARG A 74 11.25 -21.16 -8.56
C ARG A 74 10.74 -20.60 -9.88
N TRP A 75 11.42 -20.83 -11.00
CA TRP A 75 10.97 -20.35 -12.31
C TRP A 75 9.62 -20.93 -12.71
N ARG A 76 9.42 -22.24 -12.50
CA ARG A 76 8.11 -22.89 -12.74
C ARG A 76 6.99 -22.27 -11.93
N CYS A 77 7.29 -21.79 -10.71
CA CYS A 77 6.30 -21.09 -9.89
C CYS A 77 6.05 -19.69 -10.46
N PHE A 78 7.12 -19.00 -10.85
CA PHE A 78 7.10 -17.67 -11.44
C PHE A 78 6.26 -17.61 -12.72
N TRP A 79 6.38 -18.58 -13.62
CA TRP A 79 5.60 -18.64 -14.87
C TRP A 79 4.09 -18.60 -14.63
N GLY A 80 3.59 -19.41 -13.69
CA GLY A 80 2.18 -19.44 -13.35
C GLY A 80 1.74 -18.28 -12.45
N GLU A 81 2.54 -17.95 -11.43
CA GLU A 81 2.16 -16.99 -10.39
C GLU A 81 2.38 -15.53 -10.79
N GLN A 82 3.46 -15.23 -11.52
CA GLN A 82 3.86 -13.86 -11.88
C GLN A 82 3.56 -13.53 -13.34
N CYS A 83 3.86 -14.44 -14.27
CA CYS A 83 3.54 -14.24 -15.69
C CYS A 83 2.09 -14.61 -16.03
N HIS A 84 1.46 -15.41 -15.17
CA HIS A 84 0.11 -15.95 -15.34
C HIS A 84 -0.06 -16.81 -16.60
N LEU A 85 0.99 -17.51 -17.05
CA LEU A 85 0.89 -18.41 -18.21
C LEU A 85 0.07 -19.67 -17.88
N ASP A 86 -0.65 -20.24 -18.86
CA ASP A 86 -1.41 -21.49 -18.71
C ASP A 86 -0.50 -22.69 -18.40
N MET A 87 -0.37 -22.98 -17.10
CA MET A 87 0.46 -24.08 -16.65
C MET A 87 -0.09 -25.46 -17.02
N ASN A 88 -1.37 -25.60 -17.41
CA ASN A 88 -1.88 -26.89 -17.92
C ASN A 88 -1.22 -27.28 -19.25
N ARG A 89 -0.78 -26.29 -20.02
CA ARG A 89 -0.10 -26.49 -21.30
C ARG A 89 1.42 -26.53 -21.15
N LEU A 90 1.95 -25.97 -20.06
CA LEU A 90 3.38 -25.74 -19.87
C LEU A 90 4.04 -26.63 -18.80
N ALA A 91 3.28 -27.30 -17.93
CA ALA A 91 3.82 -28.04 -16.79
C ALA A 91 4.92 -29.05 -17.17
N GLU A 92 4.77 -29.73 -18.31
CA GLU A 92 5.70 -30.78 -18.73
C GLU A 92 6.98 -30.26 -19.39
N ARG A 93 7.06 -28.96 -19.75
CA ARG A 93 8.29 -28.36 -20.31
C ARG A 93 9.45 -28.56 -19.33
N GLN A 94 10.59 -29.02 -19.82
CA GLN A 94 11.79 -29.26 -18.99
C GLN A 94 12.53 -27.95 -18.71
N GLU A 95 12.78 -27.19 -19.78
CA GLU A 95 13.41 -25.88 -19.76
C GLU A 95 12.38 -24.83 -19.40
N VAL A 96 12.60 -24.20 -18.26
CA VAL A 96 11.69 -23.28 -17.60
C VAL A 96 12.50 -22.13 -17.04
N ASP A 97 13.12 -21.38 -17.94
CA ASP A 97 13.90 -20.19 -17.63
C ASP A 97 13.15 -18.92 -18.06
N GLU A 98 13.85 -17.80 -18.21
CA GLU A 98 13.24 -16.56 -18.64
C GLU A 98 12.91 -16.54 -20.14
N GLN A 99 13.82 -17.06 -20.99
CA GLN A 99 13.63 -17.04 -22.44
C GLN A 99 12.41 -17.88 -22.85
N ALA A 100 12.24 -19.04 -22.23
CA ALA A 100 11.11 -19.90 -22.54
C ALA A 100 9.74 -19.32 -22.10
N ILE A 101 9.71 -18.27 -21.25
CA ILE A 101 8.49 -17.45 -21.00
C ILE A 101 8.11 -16.69 -22.26
N TYR A 102 9.09 -16.05 -22.89
CA TYR A 102 8.90 -15.25 -24.09
C TYR A 102 8.47 -16.11 -25.26
N ASP A 103 9.14 -17.25 -25.43
CA ASP A 103 8.79 -18.21 -26.47
C ASP A 103 7.36 -18.70 -26.27
N ALA A 104 6.95 -19.03 -25.03
CA ALA A 104 5.56 -19.38 -24.73
C ALA A 104 4.56 -18.27 -25.07
N LEU A 105 4.89 -17.00 -24.80
CA LEU A 105 4.05 -15.87 -25.19
C LEU A 105 3.94 -15.72 -26.71
N ASP A 106 5.05 -15.90 -27.43
CA ASP A 106 5.12 -15.79 -28.89
C ASP A 106 4.44 -16.98 -29.61
N GLU A 107 4.43 -18.15 -28.98
CA GLU A 107 3.63 -19.32 -29.37
C GLU A 107 2.11 -19.13 -29.15
N GLY A 108 1.69 -18.00 -28.55
CA GLY A 108 0.29 -17.71 -28.26
C GLY A 108 -0.25 -18.51 -27.07
N ILE A 109 0.59 -18.84 -26.09
CA ILE A 109 0.10 -19.36 -24.81
C ILE A 109 -0.59 -18.24 -24.04
N ASP A 110 -1.90 -18.42 -23.83
CA ASP A 110 -2.71 -17.44 -23.14
C ASP A 110 -2.25 -17.21 -21.70
N ARG A 111 -2.35 -15.95 -21.28
CA ARG A 111 -2.30 -15.61 -19.86
C ARG A 111 -3.64 -15.96 -19.23
N VAL A 112 -3.64 -16.86 -18.25
CA VAL A 112 -4.82 -17.27 -17.47
C VAL A 112 -5.04 -16.25 -16.36
N VAL A 113 -5.52 -15.08 -16.76
CA VAL A 113 -5.76 -13.96 -15.85
C VAL A 113 -7.24 -13.61 -15.87
N GLN A 114 -7.84 -13.56 -14.67
CA GLN A 114 -9.11 -12.88 -14.48
C GLN A 114 -8.88 -11.69 -13.53
N ALA A 115 -9.00 -10.47 -14.05
CA ALA A 115 -8.56 -9.23 -13.38
C ALA A 115 -7.04 -9.17 -13.15
N ASN A 116 -6.57 -9.02 -11.90
CA ASN A 116 -5.13 -8.98 -11.57
C ASN A 116 -4.64 -10.32 -10.97
N ALA A 117 -5.36 -11.42 -11.21
CA ALA A 117 -5.15 -12.69 -10.54
C ALA A 117 -5.07 -13.88 -11.52
N GLY A 118 -4.01 -14.69 -11.41
CA GLY A 118 -3.83 -15.97 -12.12
C GLY A 118 -3.59 -17.16 -11.18
N TYR A 119 -2.60 -18.01 -11.47
CA TYR A 119 -2.26 -19.20 -10.65
C TYR A 119 -1.64 -18.83 -9.30
N MET A 120 -2.45 -18.39 -8.35
CA MET A 120 -1.95 -18.04 -7.02
C MET A 120 -1.84 -19.25 -6.09
N CYS A 121 -0.60 -19.63 -5.77
CA CYS A 121 -0.23 -20.45 -4.61
C CYS A 121 -1.15 -21.68 -4.37
N SER A 122 -1.49 -22.46 -5.38
CA SER A 122 -2.40 -23.62 -5.21
C SER A 122 -1.91 -24.62 -4.17
N SER A 123 -0.60 -24.83 -4.05
CA SER A 123 0.00 -25.67 -3.01
C SER A 123 -0.34 -25.17 -1.59
N LEU A 124 -0.42 -23.86 -1.39
CA LEU A 124 -0.81 -23.24 -0.12
C LEU A 124 -2.28 -23.52 0.22
N LYS A 125 -3.18 -23.52 -0.78
CA LYS A 125 -4.61 -23.81 -0.60
C LYS A 125 -4.83 -25.24 -0.10
N TYR A 126 -4.01 -26.18 -0.55
CA TYR A 126 -4.12 -27.60 -0.19
C TYR A 126 -3.24 -28.05 0.98
N CYS A 127 -2.31 -27.20 1.44
CA CYS A 127 -1.47 -27.50 2.59
C CYS A 127 -2.13 -27.02 3.90
N MET A 128 -2.20 -27.93 4.90
CA MET A 128 -2.73 -27.69 6.24
C MET A 128 -1.96 -28.52 7.25
N ALA A 129 -1.72 -27.98 8.45
CA ALA A 129 -0.99 -28.70 9.49
C ALA A 129 -1.77 -29.93 9.97
N LYS A 130 -1.11 -31.09 10.08
CA LYS A 130 -1.73 -32.37 10.44
C LYS A 130 -2.63 -32.30 11.68
N PRO A 131 -2.22 -31.68 12.81
CA PRO A 131 -3.04 -31.69 14.03
C PRO A 131 -4.39 -30.99 13.89
N ILE A 132 -4.48 -30.00 13.00
CA ILE A 132 -5.67 -29.17 12.78
C ILE A 132 -6.28 -29.39 11.39
N ARG A 133 -5.88 -30.43 10.66
CA ARG A 133 -6.40 -30.71 9.31
C ARG A 133 -7.69 -31.51 9.41
N VAL A 134 -8.75 -31.01 8.77
CA VAL A 134 -10.03 -31.74 8.66
C VAL A 134 -10.49 -31.77 7.20
N TRP A 135 -11.27 -32.80 6.88
CA TRP A 135 -11.82 -33.00 5.55
C TRP A 135 -13.34 -32.90 5.61
N ASP A 136 -13.88 -31.93 4.89
CA ASP A 136 -15.30 -31.82 4.62
C ASP A 136 -15.48 -31.50 3.14
N LYS A 137 -15.71 -32.56 2.36
CA LYS A 137 -15.89 -32.45 0.90
C LYS A 137 -17.20 -31.77 0.52
N THR A 138 -18.15 -31.66 1.46
CA THR A 138 -19.37 -30.88 1.24
C THR A 138 -19.07 -29.38 1.28
N LYS A 139 -18.03 -28.94 2.00
CA LYS A 139 -17.63 -27.53 2.08
C LYS A 139 -16.53 -27.16 1.08
N ALA A 140 -15.49 -27.98 0.94
CA ALA A 140 -14.36 -27.67 0.05
C ALA A 140 -13.63 -28.91 -0.49
N ALA A 141 -13.04 -28.77 -1.69
CA ALA A 141 -12.21 -29.83 -2.26
C ALA A 141 -10.87 -29.99 -1.52
N ASN A 142 -10.33 -28.89 -0.98
CA ASN A 142 -9.09 -28.83 -0.21
C ASN A 142 -9.34 -29.01 1.30
N PRO A 143 -8.33 -29.42 2.08
CA PRO A 143 -8.48 -29.56 3.53
C PRO A 143 -8.81 -28.23 4.20
N LEU A 144 -9.63 -28.32 5.24
CA LEU A 144 -10.01 -27.21 6.09
C LEU A 144 -9.17 -27.19 7.37
N ARG A 145 -9.18 -26.03 8.02
CA ARG A 145 -8.63 -25.84 9.35
C ARG A 145 -9.68 -26.24 10.38
N ARG A 146 -9.33 -27.11 11.33
CA ARG A 146 -10.13 -27.34 12.54
C ARG A 146 -10.13 -26.05 13.34
N LYS A 147 -11.31 -25.48 13.54
CA LYS A 147 -11.52 -24.30 14.36
C LYS A 147 -11.86 -24.71 15.79
N SER A 148 -11.71 -23.78 16.72
CA SER A 148 -12.27 -23.90 18.06
C SER A 148 -13.80 -24.01 17.98
N ALA A 149 -14.44 -24.46 19.06
CA ALA A 149 -15.90 -24.38 19.14
C ALA A 149 -16.36 -22.92 18.97
N PRO A 150 -17.51 -22.67 18.30
CA PRO A 150 -18.08 -21.34 18.20
C PRO A 150 -18.24 -20.67 19.57
N THR A 151 -17.76 -19.44 19.71
CA THR A 151 -17.80 -18.64 20.95
C THR A 151 -18.23 -17.21 20.67
N GLY A 152 -18.57 -16.49 21.75
CA GLY A 152 -19.02 -15.10 21.72
C GLY A 152 -20.53 -14.98 21.53
N ASP A 153 -21.17 -14.23 22.42
CA ASP A 153 -22.53 -13.75 22.19
C ASP A 153 -22.52 -12.52 21.27
N TRP A 154 -23.70 -12.14 20.79
CA TRP A 154 -23.85 -10.98 19.91
C TRP A 154 -23.21 -9.71 20.49
N LEU A 155 -23.35 -9.44 21.79
CA LEU A 155 -22.83 -8.23 22.40
C LEU A 155 -21.30 -8.17 22.35
N ALA A 156 -20.64 -9.26 22.72
CA ALA A 156 -19.18 -9.38 22.68
C ALA A 156 -18.65 -9.32 21.24
N LEU A 157 -19.31 -10.02 20.31
CA LEU A 157 -18.95 -10.00 18.88
C LEU A 157 -19.08 -8.58 18.32
N ARG A 158 -20.22 -7.92 18.53
CA ARG A 158 -20.48 -6.54 18.08
C ARG A 158 -19.43 -5.56 18.61
N GLN A 159 -19.11 -5.63 19.90
CA GLN A 159 -18.12 -4.74 20.51
C GLN A 159 -16.75 -4.91 19.86
N ARG A 160 -16.34 -6.16 19.59
CA ARG A 160 -15.05 -6.42 18.94
C ARG A 160 -15.04 -6.02 17.46
N ILE A 161 -16.11 -6.31 16.71
CA ILE A 161 -16.28 -5.86 15.32
C ILE A 161 -16.17 -4.33 15.23
N LEU A 162 -16.90 -3.61 16.09
CA LEU A 162 -16.89 -2.16 16.12
C LEU A 162 -15.49 -1.61 16.43
N LYS A 163 -14.78 -2.21 17.38
CA LYS A 163 -13.39 -1.83 17.69
C LYS A 163 -12.49 -2.01 16.46
N LEU A 164 -12.52 -3.17 15.81
CA LEU A 164 -11.67 -3.45 14.66
C LEU A 164 -12.01 -2.54 13.45
N ALA A 165 -13.29 -2.26 13.23
CA ALA A 165 -13.71 -1.27 12.22
C ALA A 165 -13.19 0.13 12.55
N THR A 166 -13.22 0.52 13.83
CA THR A 166 -12.72 1.83 14.30
C THR A 166 -11.21 1.95 14.11
N ASP A 167 -10.46 0.90 14.48
CA ASP A 167 -9.00 0.83 14.35
C ASP A 167 -8.57 0.86 12.87
N ALA A 168 -9.40 0.33 11.97
CA ALA A 168 -9.18 0.36 10.52
C ALA A 168 -9.52 1.69 9.84
N GLY A 169 -10.02 2.68 10.59
CA GLY A 169 -10.37 4.00 10.07
C GLY A 169 -11.76 4.09 9.42
N ALA A 170 -12.63 3.10 9.61
CA ALA A 170 -14.01 3.18 9.12
C ALA A 170 -14.78 4.29 9.84
N SER A 171 -15.67 4.96 9.10
CA SER A 171 -16.66 5.92 9.64
C SER A 171 -18.06 5.32 9.70
N ARG A 172 -18.29 4.17 9.06
CA ARG A 172 -19.58 3.49 9.02
C ARG A 172 -19.39 1.99 9.12
N LEU A 173 -20.35 1.35 9.78
CA LEU A 173 -20.45 -0.10 9.90
C LEU A 173 -21.91 -0.51 9.76
N ALA A 174 -22.16 -1.50 8.92
CA ALA A 174 -23.46 -2.15 8.81
C ALA A 174 -23.30 -3.68 8.84
N ILE A 175 -24.26 -4.34 9.49
CA ILE A 175 -24.42 -5.78 9.53
C ILE A 175 -25.82 -6.08 9.01
N ARG A 176 -25.89 -6.84 7.92
CA ARG A 176 -27.13 -7.15 7.20
C ARG A 176 -27.22 -8.64 6.90
N PRO A 177 -28.42 -9.24 6.89
CA PRO A 177 -28.58 -10.62 6.49
C PRO A 177 -28.21 -10.78 5.01
N ILE A 178 -27.54 -11.88 4.67
CA ILE A 178 -27.10 -12.14 3.29
C ILE A 178 -28.27 -12.28 2.31
N SER A 179 -29.47 -12.55 2.81
CA SER A 179 -30.71 -12.62 2.01
C SER A 179 -31.01 -11.30 1.28
N ASP A 180 -30.56 -10.16 1.81
CA ASP A 180 -30.71 -8.85 1.16
C ASP A 180 -29.83 -8.70 -0.09
N PHE A 181 -28.87 -9.60 -0.29
CA PHE A 181 -27.84 -9.53 -1.32
C PHE A 181 -28.03 -10.58 -2.41
N THR A 182 -29.18 -11.25 -2.45
CA THR A 182 -29.47 -12.31 -3.44
C THR A 182 -29.44 -11.81 -4.88
N SER A 183 -29.66 -10.51 -5.12
CA SER A 183 -29.49 -9.86 -6.42
C SER A 183 -28.04 -9.86 -6.94
N LEU A 184 -27.05 -10.12 -6.08
CA LEU A 184 -25.64 -10.18 -6.44
C LEU A 184 -25.19 -11.55 -6.94
N LYS A 185 -26.04 -12.59 -6.88
CA LYS A 185 -25.71 -13.93 -7.37
C LYS A 185 -25.16 -13.95 -8.81
N PRO A 186 -25.67 -13.15 -9.77
CA PRO A 186 -25.11 -13.08 -11.13
C PRO A 186 -23.69 -12.51 -11.22
N ASN A 187 -23.17 -11.86 -10.17
CA ASN A 187 -21.81 -11.31 -10.16
C ASN A 187 -20.74 -12.36 -9.85
N PHE A 188 -21.13 -13.57 -9.45
CA PHE A 188 -20.21 -14.67 -9.20
C PHE A 188 -19.82 -15.35 -10.51
N TYR A 189 -18.59 -15.84 -10.55
CA TYR A 189 -18.07 -16.54 -11.72
C TYR A 189 -18.80 -17.87 -11.97
N ASP A 190 -18.95 -18.22 -13.25
CA ASP A 190 -19.44 -19.53 -13.66
C ASP A 190 -18.58 -20.64 -13.03
N GLY A 191 -19.25 -21.66 -12.46
CA GLY A 191 -18.60 -22.73 -11.72
C GLY A 191 -18.30 -22.43 -10.25
N PHE A 192 -18.50 -21.20 -9.77
CA PHE A 192 -18.49 -20.92 -8.34
C PHE A 192 -19.73 -21.51 -7.67
N ARG A 193 -19.58 -21.99 -6.43
CA ARG A 193 -20.67 -22.61 -5.64
C ARG A 193 -21.60 -21.56 -5.02
N THR A 194 -22.19 -20.71 -5.85
CA THR A 194 -22.94 -19.51 -5.44
C THR A 194 -24.10 -19.84 -4.50
N GLU A 195 -24.90 -20.87 -4.80
CA GLU A 195 -26.01 -21.25 -3.93
C GLU A 195 -25.54 -21.79 -2.57
N ASP A 196 -24.44 -22.54 -2.55
CA ASP A 196 -23.86 -23.05 -1.30
C ASP A 196 -23.27 -21.92 -0.47
N PHE A 197 -22.68 -20.92 -1.12
CA PHE A 197 -22.17 -19.72 -0.47
C PHE A 197 -23.29 -18.95 0.24
N PHE A 198 -24.38 -18.63 -0.47
CA PHE A 198 -25.53 -17.91 0.11
C PHE A 198 -26.28 -18.73 1.18
N ARG A 199 -26.16 -20.06 1.15
CA ARG A 199 -26.71 -20.93 2.19
C ARG A 199 -25.80 -21.03 3.42
N SER A 200 -24.48 -21.04 3.22
CA SER A 200 -23.50 -21.24 4.30
C SER A 200 -23.33 -19.98 5.14
N PHE A 201 -23.10 -18.84 4.49
CA PHE A 201 -22.99 -17.56 5.18
C PHE A 201 -24.37 -16.99 5.49
N LYS A 202 -24.47 -16.18 6.55
CA LYS A 202 -25.74 -15.61 7.04
C LYS A 202 -25.72 -14.09 7.07
N TRP A 203 -24.56 -13.49 7.23
CA TRP A 203 -24.40 -12.06 7.45
C TRP A 203 -23.35 -11.46 6.52
N VAL A 204 -23.58 -10.22 6.12
CA VAL A 204 -22.62 -9.33 5.49
C VAL A 204 -22.25 -8.27 6.52
N VAL A 205 -20.96 -8.13 6.82
CA VAL A 205 -20.41 -7.04 7.64
C VAL A 205 -19.70 -6.09 6.70
N ALA A 206 -20.26 -4.89 6.51
CA ALA A 206 -19.74 -3.86 5.62
C ALA A 206 -19.19 -2.69 6.43
N VAL A 207 -17.98 -2.26 6.08
CA VAL A 207 -17.33 -1.06 6.61
C VAL A 207 -17.13 -0.06 5.48
N ALA A 208 -17.20 1.22 5.80
CA ALA A 208 -17.00 2.27 4.80
C ALA A 208 -16.28 3.50 5.35
N ARG A 209 -15.72 4.26 4.42
CA ARG A 209 -15.10 5.56 4.67
C ARG A 209 -15.38 6.50 3.50
N GLU A 210 -15.72 7.74 3.81
CA GLU A 210 -15.93 8.79 2.83
C GLU A 210 -14.66 9.06 2.02
N ARG A 211 -14.86 9.31 0.73
CA ARG A 211 -13.83 9.77 -0.20
C ARG A 211 -13.99 11.29 -0.38
N PRO A 212 -12.89 12.05 -0.42
CA PRO A 212 -12.95 13.49 -0.68
C PRO A 212 -13.71 13.83 -1.97
N SER A 213 -14.66 14.77 -1.88
CA SER A 213 -15.59 15.09 -2.98
C SER A 213 -14.90 15.60 -4.24
N PHE A 214 -13.80 16.35 -4.11
CA PHE A 214 -13.08 16.90 -5.27
C PHE A 214 -12.58 15.81 -6.23
N LEU A 215 -12.34 14.60 -5.73
CA LEU A 215 -11.89 13.47 -6.54
C LEU A 215 -12.95 12.96 -7.52
N THR A 216 -14.22 13.36 -7.40
CA THR A 216 -15.26 13.02 -8.38
C THR A 216 -15.30 13.99 -9.55
N ASN A 217 -14.58 15.12 -9.48
CA ASN A 217 -14.50 16.11 -10.53
C ASN A 217 -13.23 15.91 -11.40
N PRO A 218 -13.35 15.35 -12.62
CA PRO A 218 -12.20 15.12 -13.48
C PRO A 218 -11.61 16.41 -14.07
N LYS A 219 -12.33 17.55 -14.00
CA LYS A 219 -11.81 18.85 -14.47
C LYS A 219 -10.82 19.49 -13.51
N ASN A 220 -10.76 19.02 -12.26
CA ASN A 220 -9.83 19.54 -11.28
C ASN A 220 -8.41 19.03 -11.57
N SER A 221 -7.47 19.96 -11.67
CA SER A 221 -6.07 19.70 -12.04
C SER A 221 -5.32 18.79 -11.05
N LEU A 222 -5.78 18.70 -9.79
CA LEU A 222 -5.18 17.89 -8.73
C LEU A 222 -5.86 16.52 -8.58
N THR A 223 -7.01 16.27 -9.22
CA THR A 223 -7.74 14.99 -9.11
C THR A 223 -6.87 13.81 -9.52
N ALA A 224 -6.20 13.88 -10.67
CA ALA A 224 -5.39 12.77 -11.20
C ALA A 224 -4.24 12.37 -10.27
N LYS A 225 -3.67 13.33 -9.53
CA LYS A 225 -2.55 13.11 -8.61
C LYS A 225 -2.98 12.51 -7.28
N ASN A 226 -4.19 12.86 -6.84
CA ASN A 226 -4.70 12.47 -5.53
C ASN A 226 -5.58 11.21 -5.57
N ILE A 227 -6.28 10.94 -6.68
CA ILE A 227 -7.28 9.85 -6.74
C ILE A 227 -6.68 8.46 -6.47
N GLY A 228 -5.54 8.15 -7.08
CA GLY A 228 -4.88 6.85 -6.91
C GLY A 228 -4.41 6.62 -5.47
N PRO A 229 -3.56 7.52 -4.92
CA PRO A 229 -3.05 7.39 -3.55
C PRO A 229 -4.16 7.38 -2.49
N ILE A 230 -5.13 8.30 -2.57
CA ILE A 230 -6.23 8.40 -1.59
C ILE A 230 -7.07 7.13 -1.60
N ASN A 231 -7.51 6.67 -2.78
CA ASN A 231 -8.33 5.46 -2.88
C ASN A 231 -7.56 4.24 -2.37
N SER A 232 -6.30 4.08 -2.77
CA SER A 232 -5.49 2.93 -2.38
C SER A 232 -5.28 2.86 -0.86
N ILE A 233 -5.09 4.01 -0.20
CA ILE A 233 -4.87 4.07 1.25
C ILE A 233 -6.14 3.82 2.04
N ILE A 234 -7.27 4.42 1.62
CA ILE A 234 -8.57 4.18 2.26
C ILE A 234 -8.97 2.72 2.09
N THR A 235 -9.02 2.24 0.85
CA THR A 235 -9.39 0.85 0.53
C THR A 235 -8.44 -0.14 1.21
N GLY A 236 -7.12 0.10 1.15
CA GLY A 236 -6.13 -0.77 1.79
C GLY A 236 -6.35 -0.91 3.30
N SER A 237 -6.72 0.16 4.00
CA SER A 237 -6.93 0.10 5.45
C SER A 237 -8.27 -0.53 5.81
N LEU A 238 -9.34 -0.23 5.06
CA LEU A 238 -10.64 -0.89 5.21
C LEU A 238 -10.52 -2.41 4.94
N MET A 239 -9.73 -2.81 3.95
CA MET A 239 -9.47 -4.21 3.59
C MET A 239 -8.77 -4.94 4.74
N ILE A 240 -7.76 -4.33 5.37
CA ILE A 240 -7.11 -4.90 6.55
C ILE A 240 -8.10 -5.00 7.72
N GLY A 241 -8.94 -3.99 7.93
CA GLY A 241 -10.01 -4.05 8.92
C GLY A 241 -10.99 -5.20 8.70
N ALA A 242 -11.43 -5.41 7.45
CA ALA A 242 -12.27 -6.53 7.08
C ALA A 242 -11.55 -7.88 7.29
N CYS A 243 -10.25 -7.96 6.97
CA CYS A 243 -9.42 -9.14 7.26
C CYS A 243 -9.32 -9.41 8.76
N ASP A 244 -9.13 -8.39 9.58
CA ASP A 244 -9.01 -8.53 11.04
C ASP A 244 -10.33 -8.95 11.68
N ILE A 245 -11.45 -8.36 11.25
CA ILE A 245 -12.79 -8.80 11.68
C ILE A 245 -13.02 -10.25 11.24
N GLY A 246 -12.70 -10.58 9.99
CA GLY A 246 -12.87 -11.92 9.45
C GLY A 246 -12.03 -12.94 10.22
N ARG A 247 -10.76 -12.63 10.50
CA ARG A 247 -9.87 -13.45 11.33
C ARG A 247 -10.42 -13.63 12.74
N PHE A 248 -10.87 -12.55 13.39
CA PHE A 248 -11.45 -12.60 14.72
C PHE A 248 -12.64 -13.57 14.77
N LEU A 249 -13.56 -13.47 13.81
CA LEU A 249 -14.71 -14.37 13.71
C LEU A 249 -14.28 -15.81 13.42
N ASP A 250 -13.30 -16.02 12.53
CA ASP A 250 -12.76 -17.34 12.20
C ASP A 250 -12.09 -18.01 13.41
N ASP A 251 -11.28 -17.26 14.17
CA ASP A 251 -10.64 -17.74 15.39
C ASP A 251 -11.64 -17.96 16.54
N SER A 252 -12.81 -17.32 16.48
CA SER A 252 -13.93 -17.55 17.41
C SER A 252 -14.79 -18.77 17.06
N GLY A 253 -14.41 -19.53 16.01
CA GLY A 253 -15.06 -20.78 15.62
C GLY A 253 -16.08 -20.66 14.48
N HIS A 254 -16.30 -19.45 13.96
CA HIS A 254 -17.28 -19.18 12.89
C HIS A 254 -16.63 -19.27 11.50
N GLU A 255 -17.41 -19.43 10.45
CA GLU A 255 -16.99 -19.20 9.06
C GLU A 255 -16.98 -17.69 8.78
N ALA A 256 -15.86 -17.19 8.27
CA ALA A 256 -15.74 -15.80 7.87
C ALA A 256 -14.76 -15.65 6.70
N MET A 257 -15.10 -14.80 5.74
CA MET A 257 -14.20 -14.48 4.63
C MET A 257 -14.48 -13.09 4.07
N VAL A 258 -13.41 -12.39 3.70
CA VAL A 258 -13.51 -11.15 2.93
C VAL A 258 -14.00 -11.46 1.51
N THR A 259 -14.92 -10.65 1.01
CA THR A 259 -15.43 -10.78 -0.37
C THR A 259 -14.52 -10.05 -1.34
N TRP A 260 -14.53 -10.43 -2.62
CA TRP A 260 -13.82 -9.67 -3.65
C TRP A 260 -14.73 -8.58 -4.24
N SER A 261 -14.12 -7.47 -4.63
CA SER A 261 -14.83 -6.24 -5.03
C SER A 261 -15.88 -6.45 -6.13
N LYS A 262 -15.61 -7.33 -7.11
CA LYS A 262 -16.54 -7.61 -8.22
C LYS A 262 -17.89 -8.19 -7.77
N CYS A 263 -17.99 -8.82 -6.60
CA CYS A 263 -19.29 -9.31 -6.12
C CYS A 263 -20.27 -8.18 -5.80
N GLY A 264 -19.78 -6.99 -5.43
CA GLY A 264 -20.64 -5.82 -5.18
C GLY A 264 -21.32 -5.77 -3.81
N PHE A 265 -20.91 -6.59 -2.83
CA PHE A 265 -21.50 -6.59 -1.48
C PHE A 265 -21.37 -5.24 -0.78
N GLY A 266 -20.18 -4.63 -0.75
CA GLY A 266 -19.95 -3.34 -0.13
C GLY A 266 -20.83 -2.21 -0.71
N PRO A 267 -20.80 -1.99 -2.04
CA PRO A 267 -21.67 -1.00 -2.68
C PRO A 267 -23.17 -1.24 -2.46
N LEU A 268 -23.63 -2.50 -2.50
CA LEU A 268 -25.04 -2.79 -2.23
C LEU A 268 -25.40 -2.54 -0.77
N ALA A 269 -24.52 -2.85 0.19
CA ALA A 269 -24.73 -2.50 1.59
C ALA A 269 -24.89 -0.97 1.75
N ALA A 270 -23.93 -0.20 1.22
CA ALA A 270 -24.01 1.26 1.25
C ALA A 270 -25.32 1.81 0.66
N LYS A 271 -25.79 1.24 -0.45
CA LYS A 271 -27.09 1.58 -1.04
C LYS A 271 -28.27 1.22 -0.16
N LEU A 272 -28.30 0.02 0.41
CA LEU A 272 -29.37 -0.46 1.31
C LEU A 272 -29.48 0.40 2.58
N GLN A 273 -28.36 0.98 3.04
CA GLN A 273 -28.31 1.88 4.20
C GLN A 273 -28.47 3.37 3.82
N ASN A 274 -28.58 3.68 2.52
CA ASN A 274 -28.60 5.04 2.00
C ASN A 274 -27.43 5.89 2.53
N TRP A 275 -26.22 5.32 2.55
CA TRP A 275 -25.04 6.04 3.00
C TRP A 275 -24.70 7.20 2.05
N PRO A 276 -24.33 8.39 2.57
CA PRO A 276 -23.89 9.50 1.73
C PRO A 276 -22.73 9.09 0.81
N GLY A 277 -22.86 9.40 -0.48
CA GLY A 277 -21.85 9.14 -1.49
C GLY A 277 -21.87 7.74 -2.11
N HIS A 278 -22.84 6.89 -1.78
CA HIS A 278 -22.96 5.53 -2.33
C HIS A 278 -23.24 5.51 -3.86
N ASP A 279 -23.84 6.56 -4.40
CA ASP A 279 -24.33 6.68 -5.78
C ASP A 279 -23.44 7.56 -6.68
N ASN A 280 -22.45 8.25 -6.12
CA ASN A 280 -21.61 9.21 -6.83
C ASN A 280 -20.10 8.94 -6.70
N GLY A 281 -19.73 7.79 -6.13
CA GLY A 281 -18.33 7.40 -5.92
C GLY A 281 -17.64 8.14 -4.76
N GLY A 282 -18.39 8.87 -3.92
CA GLY A 282 -17.92 9.56 -2.73
C GLY A 282 -17.74 8.67 -1.50
N LEU A 283 -17.92 7.35 -1.64
CA LEU A 283 -17.80 6.39 -0.55
C LEU A 283 -17.01 5.16 -1.01
N LEU A 284 -16.04 4.74 -0.20
CA LEU A 284 -15.31 3.49 -0.38
C LEU A 284 -15.77 2.49 0.66
N THR A 285 -15.93 1.24 0.25
CA THR A 285 -16.54 0.18 1.06
C THR A 285 -15.70 -1.09 0.97
N GLU A 286 -15.60 -1.80 2.08
CA GLU A 286 -15.10 -3.17 2.14
C GLU A 286 -16.03 -4.02 2.99
N CYS A 287 -16.02 -5.33 2.77
CA CYS A 287 -16.92 -6.22 3.50
C CYS A 287 -16.42 -7.65 3.58
N LEU A 288 -17.00 -8.37 4.52
CA LEU A 288 -16.85 -9.80 4.70
C LEU A 288 -18.22 -10.45 4.88
N VAL A 289 -18.27 -11.76 4.67
CA VAL A 289 -19.41 -12.60 4.99
C VAL A 289 -19.10 -13.54 6.14
N THR A 290 -20.10 -13.87 6.96
CA THR A 290 -19.94 -14.78 8.10
C THR A 290 -21.21 -15.56 8.42
N ASP A 291 -21.07 -16.72 9.07
CA ASP A 291 -22.18 -17.47 9.69
C ASP A 291 -22.34 -17.19 11.20
N ALA A 292 -21.50 -16.32 11.78
CA ALA A 292 -21.56 -15.95 13.18
C ALA A 292 -22.97 -15.48 13.59
N PRO A 293 -23.38 -15.66 14.86
CA PRO A 293 -24.71 -15.29 15.36
C PRO A 293 -24.80 -13.78 15.57
N LEU A 294 -24.80 -13.02 14.47
CA LEU A 294 -24.93 -11.57 14.46
C LEU A 294 -26.41 -11.17 14.41
N GLU A 295 -26.67 -9.87 14.54
CA GLU A 295 -27.97 -9.25 14.33
C GLU A 295 -27.85 -8.08 13.36
N VAL A 296 -28.99 -7.60 12.85
CA VAL A 296 -29.03 -6.36 12.06
C VAL A 296 -28.50 -5.22 12.92
N PHE A 297 -27.49 -4.52 12.42
CA PHE A 297 -26.86 -3.42 13.13
C PHE A 297 -26.35 -2.39 12.15
N GLU A 298 -26.50 -1.12 12.49
CA GLU A 298 -25.93 -0.02 11.73
C GLU A 298 -25.46 1.06 12.69
N THR A 299 -24.30 1.63 12.42
CA THR A 299 -23.79 2.76 13.18
C THR A 299 -22.81 3.63 12.39
N THR A 300 -22.71 4.89 12.80
CA THR A 300 -21.61 5.78 12.44
C THR A 300 -20.52 5.70 13.51
N ILE A 301 -19.27 5.63 13.07
CA ILE A 301 -18.10 5.54 13.94
C ILE A 301 -17.47 6.93 14.05
N ALA A 302 -17.45 7.47 15.26
CA ALA A 302 -16.80 8.74 15.54
C ALA A 302 -15.28 8.64 15.34
N ARG A 303 -14.68 9.64 14.72
CA ARG A 303 -13.23 9.74 14.53
C ARG A 303 -12.55 10.51 15.66
N PRO A 304 -11.22 10.36 15.84
CA PRO A 304 -10.51 10.96 16.96
C PRO A 304 -10.67 12.48 17.11
N CYS A 305 -10.90 13.19 16.00
CA CYS A 305 -11.08 14.65 16.00
C CYS A 305 -12.55 15.09 15.97
N ASP A 306 -13.52 14.19 15.81
CA ASP A 306 -14.92 14.55 15.56
C ASP A 306 -15.61 15.24 16.74
N ALA A 307 -15.15 14.95 17.97
CA ALA A 307 -15.72 15.49 19.20
C ALA A 307 -15.06 16.82 19.65
N LEU A 308 -14.03 17.27 18.94
CA LEU A 308 -13.29 18.50 19.27
C LEU A 308 -14.04 19.71 18.73
N LYS A 309 -14.02 20.81 19.48
CA LYS A 309 -14.93 21.95 19.30
C LYS A 309 -14.33 23.12 18.54
N THR A 310 -13.00 23.24 18.48
CA THR A 310 -12.32 24.29 17.70
C THR A 310 -11.18 23.74 16.84
N PRO A 311 -10.73 24.48 15.81
CA PRO A 311 -9.55 24.11 15.04
C PRO A 311 -8.29 23.98 15.91
N GLU A 312 -8.14 24.83 16.92
CA GLU A 312 -7.02 24.82 17.86
C GLU A 312 -7.01 23.54 18.70
N GLU A 313 -8.17 23.07 19.17
CA GLU A 313 -8.29 21.79 19.87
C GLU A 313 -7.90 20.61 18.97
N ILE A 314 -8.27 20.63 17.69
CA ILE A 314 -7.89 19.61 16.70
C ILE A 314 -6.37 19.60 16.51
N ILE A 315 -5.77 20.76 16.29
CA ILE A 315 -4.32 20.90 16.12
C ILE A 315 -3.60 20.42 17.39
N ALA A 316 -4.04 20.86 18.57
CA ALA A 316 -3.46 20.45 19.85
C ALA A 316 -3.57 18.94 20.07
N ARG A 317 -4.71 18.31 19.72
CA ARG A 317 -4.88 16.86 19.80
C ARG A 317 -3.95 16.12 18.85
N ALA A 318 -3.76 16.62 17.64
CA ALA A 318 -2.84 16.03 16.67
C ALA A 318 -1.38 16.14 17.13
N GLU A 319 -1.03 17.22 17.82
CA GLU A 319 0.32 17.50 18.32
C GLU A 319 0.64 16.84 19.68
N ASP A 320 -0.36 16.33 20.39
CA ASP A 320 -0.19 15.64 21.67
C ASP A 320 0.71 14.40 21.52
N ALA A 321 1.75 14.30 22.35
CA ALA A 321 2.65 13.15 22.46
C ALA A 321 1.87 11.82 22.65
N ASN A 322 0.80 11.86 23.44
CA ASN A 322 -0.11 10.73 23.70
C ASN A 322 -1.43 10.85 22.91
N GLY A 323 -1.43 11.66 21.86
CA GLY A 323 -2.57 11.91 20.99
C GLY A 323 -2.97 10.71 20.13
N CYS A 324 -3.95 10.92 19.27
CA CYS A 324 -4.52 9.87 18.42
C CYS A 324 -3.67 9.49 17.20
N PHE A 325 -2.61 10.24 16.91
CA PHE A 325 -1.74 10.01 15.75
C PHE A 325 -0.28 9.80 16.21
N PRO A 326 0.08 8.59 16.66
CA PRO A 326 1.41 8.35 17.22
C PRO A 326 2.55 8.37 16.19
N PHE A 327 2.22 8.26 14.89
CA PHE A 327 3.21 8.12 13.81
C PHE A 327 3.47 9.40 13.01
N ILE A 328 2.71 10.47 13.25
CA ILE A 328 2.99 11.76 12.62
C ILE A 328 4.05 12.53 13.41
N THR A 329 4.81 13.36 12.71
CA THR A 329 5.77 14.25 13.34
C THR A 329 5.10 15.51 13.88
N LYS A 330 5.77 16.13 14.85
CA LYS A 330 5.26 17.25 15.64
C LYS A 330 6.28 18.38 15.64
N PRO A 331 5.85 19.64 15.54
CA PRO A 331 4.46 20.10 15.32
C PRO A 331 3.95 19.82 13.90
N ILE A 332 2.63 19.94 13.67
CA ILE A 332 2.10 20.01 12.29
C ILE A 332 2.29 21.43 11.73
N GLY A 333 2.31 21.60 10.41
CA GLY A 333 2.45 22.91 9.77
C GLY A 333 1.11 23.59 9.56
N SER A 334 1.08 24.92 9.54
CA SER A 334 -0.07 25.71 9.08
C SER A 334 0.37 26.97 8.35
N VAL A 335 -0.33 27.28 7.25
CA VAL A 335 -0.12 28.51 6.46
C VAL A 335 -1.46 29.03 5.95
N ARG A 336 -1.67 30.34 6.01
CA ARG A 336 -2.78 31.01 5.34
C ARG A 336 -2.52 31.04 3.84
N LEU A 337 -3.54 30.80 3.03
CA LEU A 337 -3.38 30.86 1.58
C LEU A 337 -2.98 32.27 1.10
N ASP A 338 -3.39 33.32 1.81
CA ASP A 338 -2.98 34.71 1.48
C ASP A 338 -1.46 34.94 1.64
N ASP A 339 -0.77 34.09 2.41
CA ASP A 339 0.67 34.17 2.63
C ASP A 339 1.47 33.36 1.59
N LEU A 340 0.78 32.69 0.66
CA LEU A 340 1.38 31.92 -0.43
C LEU A 340 1.28 32.68 -1.76
N PRO A 341 2.20 32.42 -2.72
CA PRO A 341 2.09 32.96 -4.07
C PRO A 341 0.77 32.61 -4.75
N ALA A 342 0.21 33.53 -5.54
CA ALA A 342 -1.06 33.32 -6.23
C ALA A 342 -1.05 32.03 -7.08
N ALA A 343 0.02 31.81 -7.84
CA ALA A 343 0.21 30.63 -8.69
C ALA A 343 0.10 29.29 -7.90
N ASP A 344 0.56 29.27 -6.65
CA ASP A 344 0.53 28.08 -5.79
C ASP A 344 -0.88 27.86 -5.18
N THR A 345 -1.66 28.93 -5.01
CA THR A 345 -3.02 28.86 -4.44
C THR A 345 -4.12 28.64 -5.47
N GLU A 346 -3.88 28.97 -6.74
CA GLU A 346 -4.88 28.83 -7.81
C GLU A 346 -5.43 27.39 -7.94
N PRO A 347 -4.60 26.33 -8.02
CA PRO A 347 -5.09 24.96 -8.07
C PRO A 347 -5.90 24.56 -6.82
N LEU A 348 -5.52 25.08 -5.65
CA LEU A 348 -6.24 24.84 -4.40
C LEU A 348 -7.61 25.52 -4.40
N LYS A 349 -7.69 26.75 -4.91
CA LYS A 349 -8.96 27.48 -5.06
C LYS A 349 -9.89 26.85 -6.11
N GLN A 350 -9.37 26.08 -7.07
CA GLN A 350 -10.20 25.24 -7.95
C GLN A 350 -10.84 24.06 -7.22
N ILE A 351 -10.22 23.56 -6.13
CA ILE A 351 -10.83 22.55 -5.25
C ILE A 351 -11.86 23.21 -4.33
N MET A 352 -11.47 24.31 -3.69
CA MET A 352 -12.25 24.97 -2.64
C MET A 352 -12.04 26.49 -2.74
N PRO A 353 -12.94 27.22 -3.44
CA PRO A 353 -12.79 28.67 -3.65
C PRO A 353 -12.74 29.49 -2.36
N ALA A 354 -13.42 29.04 -1.31
CA ALA A 354 -13.48 29.70 -0.01
C ALA A 354 -12.35 29.29 0.95
N ALA A 355 -11.39 28.48 0.51
CA ALA A 355 -10.30 28.02 1.37
C ALA A 355 -9.50 29.21 1.92
N LYS A 356 -9.10 29.10 3.19
CA LYS A 356 -8.34 30.14 3.90
C LYS A 356 -6.98 29.64 4.36
N SER A 357 -6.87 28.36 4.67
CA SER A 357 -5.66 27.80 5.27
C SER A 357 -5.33 26.43 4.70
N LEU A 358 -4.04 26.13 4.72
CA LEU A 358 -3.46 24.83 4.41
C LEU A 358 -2.72 24.31 5.64
N LEU A 359 -3.12 23.15 6.15
CA LEU A 359 -2.36 22.41 7.15
C LEU A 359 -1.44 21.40 6.45
N VAL A 360 -0.25 21.20 7.02
CA VAL A 360 0.73 20.25 6.52
C VAL A 360 1.02 19.21 7.60
N VAL A 361 0.59 17.98 7.35
CA VAL A 361 0.79 16.84 8.25
C VAL A 361 1.93 16.00 7.70
N THR A 362 2.86 15.58 8.56
CA THR A 362 4.04 14.86 8.09
C THR A 362 4.31 13.60 8.92
N ALA A 363 4.96 12.61 8.30
CA ALA A 363 5.46 11.42 8.99
C ALA A 363 6.90 11.13 8.55
N GLU A 364 7.72 10.63 9.47
CA GLU A 364 9.13 10.35 9.23
C GLU A 364 9.35 8.99 8.54
N LEU A 365 10.32 8.96 7.62
CA LEU A 365 10.94 7.74 7.13
C LEU A 365 12.00 7.22 8.10
N SER A 366 12.03 5.91 8.29
CA SER A 366 13.11 5.23 9.02
C SER A 366 14.49 5.65 8.49
N LYS A 367 15.27 6.29 9.37
CA LYS A 367 16.66 6.70 9.11
C LYS A 367 17.50 5.54 8.59
N ARG A 368 17.44 4.38 9.25
CA ARG A 368 18.25 3.22 8.87
C ARG A 368 17.87 2.64 7.52
N THR A 369 16.57 2.61 7.20
CA THR A 369 16.11 2.16 5.88
C THR A 369 16.64 3.09 4.78
N LEU A 370 16.55 4.40 4.98
CA LEU A 370 17.10 5.38 4.03
C LEU A 370 18.62 5.23 3.90
N GLU A 371 19.35 5.12 5.01
CA GLU A 371 20.81 4.97 5.00
C GLU A 371 21.29 3.76 4.22
N LEU A 372 20.57 2.64 4.30
CA LEU A 372 20.96 1.36 3.68
C LEU A 372 20.39 1.17 2.28
N ALA A 373 19.32 1.88 1.92
CA ALA A 373 18.65 1.74 0.63
C ALA A 373 19.66 1.77 -0.53
N CYS A 374 19.78 0.64 -1.24
CA CYS A 374 20.61 0.50 -2.42
C CYS A 374 22.11 0.84 -2.20
N LYS A 375 22.66 0.56 -1.01
CA LYS A 375 24.12 0.66 -0.74
C LYS A 375 24.90 -0.64 -0.97
N GLN A 376 24.22 -1.77 -1.00
CA GLN A 376 24.79 -3.09 -1.32
C GLN A 376 23.85 -3.77 -2.32
N GLU A 377 24.36 -4.75 -3.07
CA GLU A 377 23.54 -5.55 -3.99
C GLU A 377 22.35 -6.18 -3.24
N ALA A 378 21.14 -5.99 -3.77
CA ALA A 378 19.87 -6.55 -3.29
C ALA A 378 19.31 -6.10 -1.92
N GLU A 379 19.91 -5.16 -1.18
CA GLU A 379 19.38 -4.81 0.16
C GLU A 379 18.63 -3.45 0.26
N CYS A 380 17.48 -3.51 0.95
CA CYS A 380 16.64 -2.40 1.42
C CYS A 380 15.86 -1.55 0.40
N GLY A 381 15.98 -1.76 -0.92
CA GLY A 381 15.17 -1.01 -1.91
C GLY A 381 13.66 -1.17 -1.68
N VAL A 382 13.15 -2.39 -1.66
CA VAL A 382 11.73 -2.66 -1.40
C VAL A 382 11.31 -2.17 -0.01
N SER A 383 12.18 -2.33 1.00
CA SER A 383 11.95 -1.79 2.36
C SER A 383 11.82 -0.27 2.35
N TYR A 384 12.59 0.43 1.51
CA TYR A 384 12.48 1.87 1.30
C TYR A 384 11.13 2.24 0.71
N ALA A 385 10.69 1.56 -0.36
CA ALA A 385 9.37 1.77 -0.95
C ALA A 385 8.23 1.53 0.05
N MET A 386 8.33 0.47 0.86
CA MET A 386 7.35 0.19 1.91
C MET A 386 7.38 1.24 3.04
N SER A 387 8.55 1.73 3.43
CA SER A 387 8.67 2.80 4.42
C SER A 387 8.04 4.11 3.92
N ASN A 388 8.22 4.41 2.62
CA ASN A 388 7.53 5.54 1.97
C ASN A 388 6.02 5.37 2.01
N TYR A 389 5.52 4.19 1.62
CA TYR A 389 4.10 3.88 1.70
C TYR A 389 3.54 4.09 3.10
N THR A 390 4.19 3.52 4.12
CA THR A 390 3.76 3.64 5.51
C THR A 390 3.75 5.11 5.96
N ALA A 391 4.83 5.86 5.78
CA ALA A 391 4.87 7.27 6.20
C ALA A 391 3.79 8.12 5.49
N SER A 392 3.64 7.98 4.17
CA SER A 392 2.57 8.65 3.41
C SER A 392 1.18 8.28 3.91
N ARG A 393 0.97 6.99 4.22
CA ARG A 393 -0.29 6.49 4.78
C ARG A 393 -0.61 7.09 6.13
N GLU A 394 0.35 7.09 7.07
CA GLU A 394 0.14 7.64 8.41
C GLU A 394 -0.13 9.14 8.39
N ALA A 395 0.63 9.91 7.59
CA ALA A 395 0.39 11.34 7.43
C ALA A 395 -1.02 11.62 6.86
N PHE A 396 -1.45 10.84 5.87
CA PHE A 396 -2.77 11.01 5.27
C PHE A 396 -3.91 10.59 6.18
N TRP A 397 -3.76 9.53 6.99
CA TRP A 397 -4.78 9.14 7.95
C TRP A 397 -5.06 10.23 8.97
N ALA A 398 -3.99 10.83 9.51
CA ALA A 398 -4.12 11.98 10.39
C ALA A 398 -4.76 13.18 9.67
N ALA A 399 -4.32 13.51 8.45
CA ALA A 399 -4.93 14.59 7.67
C ALA A 399 -6.44 14.35 7.41
N HIS A 400 -6.83 13.11 7.13
CA HIS A 400 -8.21 12.73 6.89
C HIS A 400 -9.08 12.87 8.16
N ASP A 401 -8.58 12.43 9.31
CA ASP A 401 -9.30 12.59 10.58
C ASP A 401 -9.33 14.06 11.06
N ILE A 402 -8.27 14.84 10.83
CA ILE A 402 -8.28 16.30 11.04
C ILE A 402 -9.34 16.97 10.17
N ALA A 403 -9.41 16.62 8.88
CA ALA A 403 -10.42 17.15 7.97
C ALA A 403 -11.85 16.79 8.43
N SER A 404 -12.06 15.55 8.88
CA SER A 404 -13.34 15.11 9.48
C SER A 404 -13.74 15.97 10.69
N GLY A 405 -12.80 16.22 11.61
CA GLY A 405 -13.04 17.07 12.77
C GLY A 405 -13.44 18.50 12.41
N LEU A 406 -12.74 19.10 11.43
CA LEU A 406 -13.07 20.45 10.93
C LEU A 406 -14.46 20.49 10.27
N GLN A 407 -14.83 19.44 9.54
CA GLN A 407 -16.17 19.30 8.96
C GLN A 407 -17.26 19.22 10.03
N LYS A 408 -17.01 18.54 11.16
CA LYS A 408 -17.96 18.48 12.29
C LYS A 408 -18.18 19.84 12.95
N GLN A 409 -17.26 20.78 12.80
CA GLN A 409 -17.38 22.16 13.26
C GLN A 409 -18.04 23.09 12.22
N GLY A 410 -18.41 22.57 11.05
CA GLY A 410 -19.07 23.34 9.98
C GLY A 410 -18.10 24.00 8.98
N TYR A 411 -16.80 23.72 9.06
CA TYR A 411 -15.85 24.15 8.03
C TYR A 411 -15.86 23.19 6.84
N GLU A 412 -15.57 23.69 5.65
CA GLU A 412 -15.17 22.80 4.57
C GLU A 412 -13.71 22.41 4.80
N ALA A 413 -13.41 21.13 4.69
CA ALA A 413 -12.05 20.61 4.79
C ALA A 413 -11.89 19.38 3.92
N VAL A 414 -10.78 19.26 3.19
CA VAL A 414 -10.46 18.07 2.40
C VAL A 414 -9.00 17.67 2.58
N PRO A 415 -8.70 16.37 2.79
CA PRO A 415 -7.33 15.88 2.83
C PRO A 415 -6.77 15.70 1.42
N LEU A 416 -5.49 16.01 1.23
CA LEU A 416 -4.77 15.87 -0.05
C LEU A 416 -3.40 15.19 0.17
N PHE A 417 -2.92 14.46 -0.83
CA PHE A 417 -1.53 14.00 -0.94
C PHE A 417 -0.63 15.02 -1.61
N GLU A 418 -1.12 15.66 -2.67
CA GLU A 418 -0.38 16.66 -3.44
C GLU A 418 -1.24 17.91 -3.64
N VAL A 419 -0.58 19.06 -3.46
CA VAL A 419 -1.18 20.39 -3.61
C VAL A 419 -0.67 21.11 -4.87
N GLU A 420 0.43 20.63 -5.44
CA GLU A 420 1.03 21.22 -6.65
C GLU A 420 0.59 20.52 -7.96
N ALA A 421 0.06 21.28 -8.91
CA ALA A 421 -0.49 20.82 -10.17
C ALA A 421 0.57 20.45 -11.22
N TRP A 422 1.73 21.12 -11.23
CA TRP A 422 2.81 20.79 -12.18
C TRP A 422 3.73 19.65 -11.72
N SER A 423 3.57 19.17 -10.48
CA SER A 423 4.33 18.06 -9.90
C SER A 423 4.38 16.81 -10.78
N ARG A 424 5.44 16.02 -10.69
CA ARG A 424 5.57 14.75 -11.43
C ARG A 424 5.54 13.57 -10.45
N PRO A 425 4.37 13.04 -10.05
CA PRO A 425 4.35 11.87 -9.17
C PRO A 425 5.05 10.68 -9.83
N ARG A 426 5.74 9.85 -9.02
CA ARG A 426 6.34 8.61 -9.52
C ARG A 426 5.40 7.42 -9.28
N PRO A 427 5.34 6.44 -10.19
CA PRO A 427 4.58 5.21 -9.97
C PRO A 427 4.98 4.50 -8.66
N SER A 428 4.00 3.87 -8.01
CA SER A 428 4.19 3.04 -6.83
C SER A 428 3.17 1.92 -6.82
N LEU A 429 3.63 0.68 -6.60
CA LEU A 429 2.74 -0.48 -6.55
C LEU A 429 1.71 -0.39 -5.41
N GLN A 430 2.05 0.26 -4.30
CA GLN A 430 1.25 0.29 -3.09
C GLN A 430 0.17 1.38 -3.10
N THR A 431 0.44 2.53 -3.72
CA THR A 431 -0.45 3.71 -3.72
C THR A 431 -0.85 4.17 -5.12
N GLY A 432 -0.46 3.44 -6.16
CA GLY A 432 -0.52 3.91 -7.55
C GLY A 432 0.59 4.91 -7.85
N PHE A 433 0.70 5.97 -7.03
CA PHE A 433 1.69 7.03 -7.17
C PHE A 433 2.26 7.49 -5.82
N GLN A 434 3.48 8.01 -5.84
CA GLN A 434 4.13 8.71 -4.72
C GLN A 434 4.47 10.15 -5.15
N ALA A 435 4.20 11.09 -4.25
CA ALA A 435 4.26 12.53 -4.52
C ALA A 435 5.64 13.03 -4.95
N ASP A 436 5.68 14.09 -5.77
CA ASP A 436 6.92 14.83 -6.03
C ASP A 436 7.24 15.73 -4.83
N LEU A 437 7.99 15.19 -3.85
CA LEU A 437 8.27 15.89 -2.59
C LEU A 437 8.95 17.25 -2.78
N ARG A 438 9.68 17.44 -3.89
CA ARG A 438 10.34 18.72 -4.19
C ARG A 438 9.31 19.79 -4.53
N ALA A 439 8.28 19.42 -5.29
CA ALA A 439 7.15 20.30 -5.62
C ALA A 439 6.28 20.62 -4.39
N GLN A 440 6.20 19.69 -3.43
CA GLN A 440 5.41 19.87 -2.21
C GLN A 440 6.17 20.62 -1.09
N ALA A 441 7.51 20.63 -1.12
CA ALA A 441 8.34 21.19 -0.06
C ALA A 441 8.13 22.69 0.23
N PRO A 442 7.91 23.58 -0.76
CA PRO A 442 7.65 25.00 -0.51
C PRO A 442 6.43 25.24 0.40
N PHE A 443 5.35 24.49 0.22
CA PHE A 443 4.15 24.57 1.07
C PHE A 443 4.47 24.17 2.52
N ALA A 444 5.28 23.14 2.71
CA ALA A 444 5.70 22.71 4.04
C ALA A 444 6.65 23.70 4.73
N ALA A 445 7.56 24.34 3.97
CA ALA A 445 8.44 25.37 4.49
C ALA A 445 7.66 26.64 4.88
N ALA A 446 6.72 27.08 4.04
CA ALA A 446 5.82 28.19 4.32
C ALA A 446 4.92 27.92 5.54
N ALA A 447 4.59 26.66 5.79
CA ALA A 447 3.85 26.20 6.96
C ALA A 447 4.69 26.07 8.25
N GLY A 448 5.95 26.53 8.24
CA GLY A 448 6.80 26.59 9.42
C GLY A 448 7.45 25.26 9.83
N LEU A 449 7.55 24.28 8.92
CA LEU A 449 8.13 22.97 9.24
C LEU A 449 9.64 22.88 9.01
N GLY A 450 10.24 23.83 8.30
CA GLY A 450 11.66 23.75 7.94
C GLY A 450 12.04 24.76 6.87
N PHE A 451 13.28 24.66 6.39
CA PHE A 451 13.79 25.45 5.28
C PHE A 451 14.02 24.58 4.04
N ILE A 452 14.13 25.19 2.86
CA ILE A 452 14.40 24.46 1.61
C ILE A 452 15.91 24.21 1.48
N GLY A 453 16.31 22.94 1.45
CA GLY A 453 17.69 22.55 1.21
C GLY A 453 18.09 22.72 -0.26
N LYS A 454 19.39 22.67 -0.57
CA LYS A 454 19.91 22.86 -1.94
C LYS A 454 19.28 21.92 -2.97
N HIS A 455 18.98 20.68 -2.60
CA HIS A 455 18.26 19.72 -3.46
C HIS A 455 16.77 20.04 -3.69
N GLY A 456 16.19 20.99 -2.96
CA GLY A 456 14.78 21.39 -3.05
C GLY A 456 13.80 20.60 -2.17
N PHE A 457 14.27 19.76 -1.25
CA PHE A 457 13.40 19.14 -0.25
C PHE A 457 13.39 20.00 1.01
N LEU A 458 12.31 19.89 1.78
CA LEU A 458 12.22 20.45 3.12
C LEU A 458 13.30 19.85 4.02
N ILE A 459 13.99 20.66 4.81
CA ILE A 459 14.87 20.23 5.89
C ILE A 459 14.19 20.60 7.21
N HIS A 460 13.61 19.59 7.88
CA HIS A 460 13.08 19.74 9.22
C HIS A 460 14.23 19.75 10.25
N PRO A 461 14.18 20.58 11.31
CA PRO A 461 15.25 20.66 12.31
C PRO A 461 15.63 19.33 12.97
N HIS A 462 14.66 18.44 13.20
CA HIS A 462 14.86 17.15 13.87
C HIS A 462 14.93 15.95 12.91
N TYR A 463 14.21 16.01 11.79
CA TYR A 463 14.00 14.85 10.90
C TYR A 463 14.73 15.00 9.56
N GLY A 464 15.38 16.15 9.35
CA GLY A 464 16.01 16.47 8.07
C GLY A 464 15.00 16.39 6.91
N PRO A 465 15.40 15.85 5.74
CA PRO A 465 14.51 15.66 4.61
C PRO A 465 13.69 14.37 4.66
N ARG A 466 13.71 13.61 5.77
CA ARG A 466 13.10 12.28 5.86
C ARG A 466 11.58 12.32 6.08
N LEU A 467 10.88 13.31 5.54
CA LEU A 467 9.44 13.48 5.76
C LEU A 467 8.63 13.11 4.52
N ARG A 468 7.43 12.58 4.76
CA ARG A 468 6.35 12.47 3.77
C ARG A 468 5.20 13.34 4.20
N PHE A 469 4.50 13.91 3.22
CA PHE A 469 3.49 14.94 3.44
C PHE A 469 2.09 14.40 3.16
N ALA A 470 1.13 14.93 3.91
CA ALA A 470 -0.26 15.04 3.55
C ALA A 470 -0.73 16.44 3.94
N PHE A 471 -1.84 16.88 3.38
CA PHE A 471 -2.33 18.23 3.52
C PHE A 471 -3.80 18.24 3.92
N VAL A 472 -4.23 19.31 4.59
CA VAL A 472 -5.66 19.61 4.79
C VAL A 472 -5.93 21.02 4.29
N LEU A 473 -6.71 21.13 3.22
CA LEU A 473 -7.20 22.41 2.70
C LEU A 473 -8.53 22.73 3.38
N THR A 474 -8.68 23.92 3.97
CA THR A 474 -9.88 24.24 4.74
C THR A 474 -10.29 25.72 4.69
N THR A 475 -11.59 25.97 4.90
CA THR A 475 -12.17 27.31 5.12
C THR A 475 -11.95 27.83 6.54
N ALA A 476 -11.47 27.00 7.47
CA ALA A 476 -11.08 27.44 8.81
C ALA A 476 -9.92 28.44 8.69
N ALA A 477 -10.01 29.56 9.41
CA ALA A 477 -8.95 30.56 9.47
C ALA A 477 -7.95 30.15 10.54
N ILE A 478 -6.79 29.65 10.13
CA ILE A 478 -5.74 29.14 11.01
C ILE A 478 -4.50 29.99 10.77
N ALA A 479 -3.86 30.44 11.85
CA ALA A 479 -2.69 31.29 11.76
C ALA A 479 -1.52 30.57 11.09
N THR A 480 -0.77 31.30 10.28
CA THR A 480 0.50 30.84 9.71
C THR A 480 1.51 30.62 10.83
N LYS A 481 2.14 29.45 10.84
CA LYS A 481 3.22 29.16 11.80
C LYS A 481 4.49 29.92 11.44
N PRO A 482 5.30 30.30 12.44
CA PRO A 482 6.56 31.00 12.20
C PRO A 482 7.47 30.23 11.23
N ALA A 483 8.06 30.95 10.29
CA ALA A 483 9.02 30.36 9.36
C ALA A 483 10.25 29.83 10.11
N VAL A 484 10.72 28.66 9.70
CA VAL A 484 11.97 28.08 10.21
C VAL A 484 13.10 28.50 9.27
N THR A 485 14.11 29.18 9.82
CA THR A 485 15.30 29.58 9.06
C THR A 485 16.39 28.53 9.18
N GLY A 486 17.18 28.39 8.12
CA GLY A 486 18.32 27.49 8.08
C GLY A 486 19.01 27.57 6.72
N ALA A 487 20.20 26.99 6.65
CA ALA A 487 20.98 26.95 5.43
C ALA A 487 21.73 25.62 5.32
N CYS A 488 21.95 25.18 4.07
CA CYS A 488 22.89 24.11 3.84
C CYS A 488 24.32 24.58 4.15
N PRO A 489 25.23 23.66 4.53
CA PRO A 489 26.63 24.02 4.73
C PRO A 489 27.22 24.74 3.50
N GLU A 490 28.10 25.69 3.77
CA GLU A 490 28.82 26.44 2.75
C GLU A 490 29.57 25.48 1.82
N GLY A 491 29.58 25.76 0.52
CA GLY A 491 30.22 24.90 -0.48
C GLY A 491 29.62 23.50 -0.68
N CYS A 492 28.66 23.06 0.16
CA CYS A 492 28.10 21.71 0.04
C CYS A 492 27.35 21.51 -1.28
N ARG A 493 27.73 20.47 -2.02
CA ARG A 493 27.14 20.03 -3.29
C ARG A 493 26.83 18.52 -3.33
N LEU A 494 26.85 17.86 -2.17
CA LEU A 494 26.68 16.40 -2.04
C LEU A 494 25.42 15.86 -2.71
N CYS A 495 24.32 16.61 -2.70
CA CYS A 495 23.08 16.20 -3.36
C CYS A 495 23.15 16.25 -4.89
N ALA A 496 23.86 17.24 -5.44
CA ALA A 496 24.09 17.35 -6.88
C ALA A 496 25.09 16.28 -7.35
N ASP A 497 26.16 16.07 -6.59
CA ASP A 497 27.19 15.06 -6.89
C ASP A 497 26.66 13.63 -6.82
N ALA A 498 25.67 13.38 -5.96
CA ALA A 498 25.02 12.08 -5.84
C ALA A 498 23.90 11.86 -6.89
N CYS A 499 23.54 12.86 -7.69
CA CYS A 499 22.48 12.71 -8.69
C CYS A 499 23.04 11.99 -9.93
N PRO A 500 22.58 10.76 -10.24
CA PRO A 500 23.20 9.94 -11.29
C PRO A 500 22.96 10.51 -12.69
N VAL A 501 21.97 11.39 -12.83
CA VAL A 501 21.57 12.03 -14.08
C VAL A 501 21.95 13.51 -14.16
N ASN A 502 22.73 14.03 -13.21
CA ASN A 502 23.13 15.44 -13.14
C ASN A 502 21.95 16.41 -13.30
N ALA A 503 20.82 16.08 -12.67
CA ALA A 503 19.59 16.87 -12.78
C ALA A 503 19.58 18.10 -11.88
N LEU A 504 20.52 18.24 -10.93
CA LEU A 504 20.61 19.39 -10.04
C LEU A 504 21.77 20.29 -10.47
N ASP A 505 21.46 21.51 -10.89
CA ASP A 505 22.48 22.48 -11.29
C ASP A 505 23.02 23.24 -10.07
N ALA A 506 24.21 22.86 -9.63
CA ALA A 506 24.89 23.50 -8.49
C ALA A 506 25.41 24.92 -8.79
N ASN A 507 25.53 25.26 -10.08
CA ASN A 507 26.01 26.56 -10.55
C ASN A 507 24.89 27.42 -11.18
N GLY A 508 23.66 26.89 -11.19
CA GLY A 508 22.51 27.53 -11.81
C GLY A 508 22.03 28.74 -11.02
N ALA A 509 21.18 29.55 -11.64
CA ALA A 509 20.55 30.70 -11.01
C ALA A 509 19.60 30.24 -9.89
N ALA A 510 20.09 30.26 -8.65
CA ALA A 510 19.34 29.85 -7.47
C ALA A 510 18.06 30.67 -7.29
N LYS A 511 16.95 29.99 -7.01
CA LYS A 511 15.69 30.60 -6.57
C LYS A 511 15.40 30.20 -5.12
N PRO A 512 14.63 30.98 -4.33
CA PRO A 512 14.31 30.63 -2.95
C PRO A 512 13.68 29.23 -2.78
N ALA A 513 12.77 28.83 -3.68
CA ALA A 513 12.15 27.50 -3.69
C ALA A 513 12.98 26.43 -4.39
N GLU A 514 14.02 26.82 -5.13
CA GLU A 514 14.86 25.92 -5.94
C GLU A 514 16.32 26.37 -5.88
N PRO A 515 17.03 26.16 -4.76
CA PRO A 515 18.38 26.70 -4.64
C PRO A 515 19.36 26.05 -5.62
N PHE A 516 19.25 24.73 -5.86
CA PHE A 516 19.74 24.11 -7.09
C PHE A 516 18.56 23.87 -8.04
N PRO A 517 18.50 24.57 -9.18
CA PRO A 517 17.51 24.32 -10.22
C PRO A 517 17.52 22.86 -10.66
N ARG A 518 16.33 22.30 -10.90
CA ARG A 518 16.16 20.91 -11.35
C ARG A 518 15.91 20.88 -12.85
N GLN A 519 16.70 20.09 -13.58
CA GLN A 519 16.40 19.69 -14.95
C GLN A 519 15.34 18.58 -14.91
N ASP A 520 14.07 18.96 -15.13
CA ASP A 520 12.91 18.09 -14.94
C ASP A 520 12.90 16.85 -15.84
N ALA A 521 13.41 16.94 -17.07
CA ALA A 521 13.48 15.79 -17.97
C ALA A 521 14.45 14.72 -17.43
N ARG A 522 15.62 15.14 -16.99
CA ARG A 522 16.65 14.28 -16.41
C ARG A 522 16.17 13.65 -15.10
N CYS A 523 15.56 14.45 -14.21
CA CYS A 523 15.01 13.93 -12.96
C CYS A 523 13.85 12.96 -13.21
N GLU A 524 12.97 13.24 -14.17
CA GLU A 524 11.88 12.32 -14.53
C GLU A 524 12.42 10.98 -15.04
N TRP A 525 13.44 11.01 -15.90
CA TRP A 525 14.12 9.81 -16.44
C TRP A 525 14.56 8.84 -15.33
N ALA A 526 15.20 9.38 -14.29
CA ALA A 526 15.62 8.64 -13.12
C ALA A 526 14.45 8.28 -12.19
N ARG A 527 13.84 9.30 -11.56
CA ARG A 527 12.91 9.15 -10.43
C ARG A 527 11.54 8.59 -10.82
N VAL A 528 11.04 8.91 -12.00
CA VAL A 528 9.67 8.57 -12.42
C VAL A 528 9.66 7.36 -13.34
N LEU A 529 10.60 7.31 -14.30
CA LEU A 529 10.67 6.21 -15.26
C LEU A 529 11.57 5.06 -14.77
N GLY A 530 12.46 5.27 -13.80
CA GLY A 530 13.36 4.24 -13.31
C GLY A 530 14.38 3.78 -14.35
N MET A 531 14.93 4.71 -15.15
CA MET A 531 15.80 4.43 -16.30
C MET A 531 17.29 4.65 -16.03
N THR A 532 17.73 4.55 -14.77
CA THR A 532 19.11 4.86 -14.41
C THR A 532 19.70 3.80 -13.49
N GLU A 533 20.87 3.28 -13.86
CA GLU A 533 21.64 2.36 -13.02
C GLU A 533 22.09 3.03 -11.72
N GLY A 534 22.28 2.23 -10.67
CA GLY A 534 22.62 2.76 -9.35
C GLY A 534 21.44 3.46 -8.66
N GLU A 535 20.26 3.51 -9.28
CA GLU A 535 18.99 3.71 -8.61
C GLU A 535 18.30 2.37 -8.36
N GLY A 536 17.31 2.36 -7.46
CA GLY A 536 16.79 1.12 -6.90
C GLY A 536 16.17 0.14 -7.91
N THR A 537 15.76 0.57 -9.11
CA THR A 537 15.22 -0.31 -10.17
C THR A 537 16.22 -1.39 -10.58
N SER A 538 17.44 -1.01 -10.98
CA SER A 538 18.51 -1.98 -11.28
C SER A 538 18.89 -2.83 -10.06
N MET A 539 18.86 -2.23 -8.86
CA MET A 539 19.26 -2.88 -7.61
C MET A 539 18.25 -3.92 -7.10
N VAL A 540 17.00 -3.90 -7.59
CA VAL A 540 16.00 -4.94 -7.32
C VAL A 540 15.94 -6.01 -8.42
N GLY A 541 16.87 -5.97 -9.37
CA GLY A 541 17.07 -7.01 -10.39
C GLY A 541 16.46 -6.73 -11.76
N TRP A 542 15.88 -5.55 -11.99
CA TRP A 542 15.34 -5.20 -13.31
C TRP A 542 16.45 -4.81 -14.29
N ARG A 543 16.39 -5.33 -15.51
CA ARG A 543 17.27 -4.90 -16.61
C ARG A 543 16.84 -3.52 -17.09
N LEU A 544 17.81 -2.64 -17.25
CA LEU A 544 17.60 -1.30 -17.80
C LEU A 544 18.12 -1.23 -19.23
N PRO A 545 17.42 -0.54 -20.13
CA PRO A 545 17.93 -0.30 -21.48
C PRO A 545 19.12 0.67 -21.44
N ASP A 546 20.10 0.44 -22.30
CA ASP A 546 21.23 1.36 -22.51
C ASP A 546 20.76 2.54 -23.38
N LEU A 547 20.16 3.54 -22.75
CA LEU A 547 19.63 4.75 -23.38
C LEU A 547 20.26 5.99 -22.75
N PRO A 548 20.62 7.01 -23.55
CA PRO A 548 21.18 8.24 -23.02
C PRO A 548 20.15 9.00 -22.19
N VAL A 549 20.61 9.63 -21.10
CA VAL A 549 19.77 10.52 -20.28
C VAL A 549 19.39 11.74 -21.13
N PRO A 550 18.08 12.01 -21.33
CA PRO A 550 17.65 13.05 -22.24
C PRO A 550 17.57 14.42 -21.55
N ASP A 551 17.85 15.50 -22.29
CA ASP A 551 17.66 16.87 -21.82
C ASP A 551 16.21 17.37 -22.00
N THR A 552 15.42 16.69 -22.85
CA THR A 552 13.99 16.93 -23.06
C THR A 552 13.25 15.60 -23.08
N LEU A 553 12.02 15.56 -22.57
CA LEU A 553 11.24 14.32 -22.48
C LEU A 553 9.77 14.57 -22.76
N ASP A 554 9.37 14.35 -24.00
CA ASP A 554 7.98 14.40 -24.44
C ASP A 554 7.25 13.05 -24.22
N ALA A 555 5.96 13.02 -24.55
CA ALA A 555 5.13 11.83 -24.33
C ALA A 555 5.53 10.62 -25.20
N GLU A 556 5.92 10.85 -26.45
CA GLU A 556 6.32 9.77 -27.37
C GLU A 556 7.68 9.19 -26.98
N SER A 557 8.65 10.05 -26.65
CA SER A 557 9.97 9.65 -26.15
C SER A 557 9.84 8.88 -24.83
N ARG A 558 8.96 9.31 -23.93
CA ARG A 558 8.64 8.59 -22.69
C ARG A 558 8.10 7.19 -22.99
N LYS A 559 7.12 7.09 -23.90
CA LYS A 559 6.50 5.81 -24.27
C LYS A 559 7.52 4.88 -24.94
N ALA A 560 8.35 5.40 -25.84
CA ALA A 560 9.39 4.65 -26.53
C ALA A 560 10.48 4.13 -25.57
N ALA A 561 10.86 4.93 -24.57
CA ALA A 561 11.78 4.49 -23.52
C ALA A 561 11.16 3.39 -22.65
N LEU A 562 9.91 3.58 -22.18
CA LEU A 562 9.20 2.59 -21.35
C LEU A 562 8.98 1.25 -22.08
N ALA A 563 8.81 1.26 -23.40
CA ALA A 563 8.69 0.03 -24.19
C ALA A 563 9.97 -0.82 -24.22
N GLN A 564 11.12 -0.23 -23.87
CA GLN A 564 12.43 -0.89 -23.83
C GLN A 564 12.86 -1.30 -22.41
N LYS A 565 11.99 -1.11 -21.40
CA LYS A 565 12.19 -1.64 -20.05
C LYS A 565 12.33 -3.16 -20.05
N ASP A 566 12.68 -3.72 -18.89
CA ASP A 566 12.83 -5.15 -18.69
C ASP A 566 11.65 -5.94 -19.33
N PRO A 567 11.92 -6.95 -20.18
CA PRO A 567 10.85 -7.64 -20.88
C PRO A 567 9.88 -8.38 -19.95
N ILE A 568 10.27 -8.75 -18.72
CA ILE A 568 9.31 -9.25 -17.71
C ILE A 568 8.31 -8.14 -17.33
N GLN A 569 8.78 -6.91 -17.10
CA GLN A 569 7.89 -5.77 -16.79
C GLN A 569 6.94 -5.48 -17.97
N VAL A 570 7.48 -5.41 -19.18
CA VAL A 570 6.74 -5.01 -20.39
C VAL A 570 5.80 -6.12 -20.89
N ARG A 571 6.30 -7.36 -21.02
CA ARG A 571 5.55 -8.45 -21.64
C ARG A 571 4.72 -9.25 -20.63
N CYS A 572 5.28 -9.53 -19.45
CA CYS A 572 4.61 -10.38 -18.46
C CYS A 572 3.67 -9.59 -17.55
N TYR A 573 4.17 -8.55 -16.89
CA TYR A 573 3.35 -7.70 -16.03
C TYR A 573 2.50 -6.69 -16.81
N GLN A 574 2.84 -6.42 -18.08
CA GLN A 574 2.20 -5.38 -18.90
C GLN A 574 2.21 -4.02 -18.21
N ASN A 575 3.28 -3.77 -17.45
CA ASN A 575 3.50 -2.53 -16.73
C ASN A 575 5.02 -2.28 -16.68
N PRO A 576 5.55 -1.33 -17.50
CA PRO A 576 6.98 -1.06 -17.61
C PRO A 576 7.59 -0.44 -16.35
N THR A 577 6.78 -0.13 -15.33
CA THR A 577 7.21 0.40 -14.03
C THR A 577 6.82 -0.54 -12.89
N PHE A 578 6.51 -1.80 -13.19
CA PHE A 578 6.08 -2.76 -12.18
C PHE A 578 7.19 -3.00 -11.16
N ALA A 579 6.87 -2.78 -9.87
CA ALA A 579 7.81 -2.92 -8.75
C ALA A 579 9.12 -2.14 -8.92
N ASP A 580 9.09 -1.08 -9.71
CA ASP A 580 10.15 -0.08 -9.75
C ASP A 580 10.33 0.52 -8.36
N THR A 581 11.60 0.67 -7.95
CA THR A 581 11.95 1.23 -6.64
C THR A 581 12.93 2.37 -6.87
N GLN A 582 12.54 3.61 -6.65
CA GLN A 582 13.45 4.75 -6.73
C GLN A 582 13.87 5.21 -5.35
N VAL A 583 15.18 5.31 -5.15
CA VAL A 583 15.79 5.92 -3.98
C VAL A 583 16.16 7.33 -4.38
N GLU A 584 15.64 8.33 -3.67
CA GLU A 584 15.99 9.72 -3.91
C GLU A 584 17.45 9.97 -3.48
N ARG A 585 18.44 9.68 -4.34
CA ARG A 585 19.87 9.74 -4.00
C ARG A 585 20.30 11.11 -3.47
N CYS A 586 19.74 12.18 -4.01
CA CYS A 586 19.95 13.55 -3.53
C CYS A 586 19.45 13.77 -2.09
N LEU A 587 18.37 13.08 -1.68
CA LEU A 587 17.88 13.04 -0.31
C LEU A 587 18.81 12.21 0.57
N GLN A 588 19.18 11.00 0.11
CA GLN A 588 20.02 10.06 0.86
C GLN A 588 21.44 10.60 1.12
N ALA A 589 22.01 11.35 0.18
CA ALA A 589 23.34 11.95 0.30
C ALA A 589 23.36 13.20 1.18
N CYS A 590 22.20 13.78 1.49
CA CYS A 590 22.09 14.99 2.28
C CYS A 590 22.65 14.77 3.70
N PRO A 591 23.54 15.64 4.22
CA PRO A 591 24.09 15.48 5.57
C PRO A 591 23.02 15.58 6.66
N PHE A 592 21.93 16.32 6.42
CA PHE A 592 20.78 16.39 7.33
C PHE A 592 19.92 15.11 7.33
N ALA A 593 20.11 14.20 6.38
CA ALA A 593 19.38 12.94 6.34
C ALA A 593 19.98 11.86 7.26
N ARG A 594 21.13 12.12 7.89
CA ARG A 594 21.86 11.18 8.75
C ARG A 594 21.65 11.44 10.23
#